data_AF-A0A9N7P410-F1
#
_entry.id   AF-A0A9N7P410-F1
#
_cell.length_a   1.000
_cell.length_b   1.000
_cell.length_c   1.000
_cell.angle_alpha   90.00
_cell.angle_beta   90.00
_cell.angle_gamma   90.00
#
_symmetry.space_group_name_H-M   'P 1'
#
loop_
_entity.id
_entity.type
_entity.pdbx_description
1 polymer ?
#
loop_
_entity_poly.entity_id
_entity_poly.type
_entity_poly.pdbx_seq_one_letter_code
_entity_poly.pdbx_strand_id
1 'polypeptide(L)'
;RPKPDKPRFVMSIFTGSDPEAWLNRIAQYFELNEAEGHDRVRYAAFYLDGEANVWWQWLSRIYRRRQQVITWADFERELLTRFGT
;
A
#
# COMPACT_ATOMS: atom_id res chain seq x y z
N ARG A 1 34.86 -5.60 -14.40
CA ARG A 1 34.38 -4.71 -13.31
C ARG A 1 33.08 -5.34 -12.78
N PRO A 2 32.92 -5.61 -11.47
CA PRO A 2 31.67 -6.14 -10.98
C PRO A 2 30.55 -5.12 -11.23
N LYS A 3 29.36 -5.60 -11.59
CA LYS A 3 28.17 -4.73 -11.63
C LYS A 3 27.89 -4.28 -10.18
N PRO A 4 27.57 -3.01 -9.94
CA PRO A 4 27.17 -2.58 -8.60
C PRO A 4 25.95 -3.40 -8.17
N ASP A 5 25.92 -3.81 -6.91
CA ASP A 5 24.74 -4.47 -6.35
C ASP A 5 23.53 -3.54 -6.52
N LYS A 6 22.45 -4.09 -7.07
CA LYS A 6 21.20 -3.35 -7.23
C LYS A 6 20.75 -2.93 -5.81
N PRO A 7 20.43 -1.65 -5.56
CA PRO A 7 19.95 -1.22 -4.25
C PRO A 7 18.79 -2.11 -3.82
N ARG A 8 18.91 -2.74 -2.64
CA ARG A 8 17.80 -3.50 -2.07
C ARG A 8 16.78 -2.49 -1.58
N PHE A 9 15.71 -2.29 -2.33
CA PHE A 9 14.60 -1.46 -1.89
C PHE A 9 13.90 -2.16 -0.73
N VAL A 10 13.95 -1.56 0.46
CA VAL A 10 13.24 -2.05 1.65
C VAL A 10 12.02 -1.18 1.84
N MET A 11 10.84 -1.78 1.72
CA MET A 11 9.59 -1.08 1.93
C MET A 11 9.34 -0.89 3.45
N SER A 12 8.82 0.28 3.82
CA SER A 12 8.53 0.63 5.22
C SER A 12 7.14 0.18 5.66
N ILE A 13 7.03 -0.29 6.91
CA ILE A 13 5.75 -0.53 7.57
C ILE A 13 5.02 0.80 7.80
N PHE A 14 3.72 0.83 7.53
CA PHE A 14 2.84 1.97 7.75
C PHE A 14 1.93 1.73 8.94
N THR A 15 1.99 2.64 9.89
CA THR A 15 1.16 2.63 11.10
C THR A 15 0.17 3.81 11.16
N GLY A 16 0.12 4.65 10.12
CA GLY A 16 -0.81 5.79 10.02
C GLY A 16 -0.17 7.17 9.89
N SER A 17 1.16 7.28 9.89
CA SER A 17 1.87 8.58 9.79
C SER A 17 2.37 8.84 8.38
N ASP A 18 2.16 10.07 7.89
CA ASP A 18 2.62 10.56 6.58
C ASP A 18 2.21 9.64 5.40
N PRO A 19 0.90 9.53 5.13
CA PRO A 19 0.39 8.65 4.09
C PRO A 19 0.87 9.01 2.69
N GLU A 20 1.08 10.30 2.39
CA GLU A 20 1.56 10.75 1.09
C GLU A 20 2.99 10.26 0.82
N ALA A 21 3.91 10.45 1.76
CA ALA A 21 5.27 9.94 1.61
C ALA A 21 5.29 8.41 1.52
N TRP A 22 4.43 7.73 2.27
CA TRP A 22 4.34 6.27 2.21
C TRP A 22 3.79 5.77 0.86
N LEU A 23 2.73 6.38 0.33
CA LEU A 23 2.17 6.05 -0.99
C LEU A 23 3.21 6.29 -2.10
N ASN A 24 3.95 7.40 -2.03
CA ASN A 24 5.02 7.68 -2.99
C ASN A 24 6.14 6.63 -2.95
N ARG A 25 6.49 6.10 -1.77
CA ARG A 25 7.50 5.04 -1.63
C ARG A 25 7.00 3.70 -2.14
N ILE A 26 5.76 3.32 -1.82
CA ILE A 26 5.23 2.03 -2.29
C ILE A 26 4.97 2.01 -3.79
N ALA A 27 4.63 3.17 -4.38
CA ALA A 27 4.55 3.31 -5.84
C ALA A 27 5.90 3.03 -6.50
N GLN A 28 6.99 3.62 -6.00
CA GLN A 28 8.35 3.32 -6.47
C GLN A 28 8.73 1.85 -6.29
N TYR A 29 8.30 1.22 -5.18
CA TYR A 29 8.49 -0.22 -4.98
C TYR A 29 7.80 -1.04 -6.08
N PHE A 30 6.57 -0.69 -6.46
CA PHE A 30 5.85 -1.39 -7.54
C PHE A 30 6.51 -1.21 -8.90
N GLU A 31 7.02 -0.03 -9.22
CA GLU A 31 7.76 0.22 -10.45
C GLU A 31 9.04 -0.63 -10.53
N LEU A 32 9.76 -0.78 -9.42
CA LEU A 32 11.01 -1.56 -9.36
C LEU A 32 10.81 -3.08 -9.39
N ASN A 33 9.66 -3.56 -8.92
CA ASN A 33 9.34 -4.99 -8.82
C ASN A 33 8.33 -5.48 -9.87
N GLU A 34 8.00 -4.64 -10.87
CA GLU A 34 7.06 -4.95 -11.94
C GLU A 34 5.69 -5.45 -11.44
N ALA A 35 5.24 -4.92 -10.29
CA ALA A 35 3.98 -5.36 -9.68
C ALA A 35 2.77 -4.88 -10.49
N GLU A 36 2.00 -5.82 -11.03
CA GLU A 36 0.76 -5.54 -11.76
C GLU A 36 -0.29 -4.86 -10.88
N GLY A 37 -1.10 -4.00 -11.49
CA GLY A 37 -2.07 -3.13 -10.79
C GLY A 37 -3.06 -3.88 -9.90
N HIS A 38 -3.42 -5.12 -10.25
CA HIS A 38 -4.39 -5.93 -9.50
C HIS A 38 -3.83 -6.48 -8.17
N ASP A 39 -2.50 -6.58 -8.04
CA ASP A 39 -1.84 -7.07 -6.83
C ASP A 39 -1.32 -5.96 -5.92
N ARG A 40 -1.27 -4.71 -6.39
CA ARG A 40 -0.77 -3.56 -5.61
C ARG A 40 -1.46 -3.42 -4.26
N VAL A 41 -2.78 -3.58 -4.21
CA VAL A 41 -3.53 -3.50 -2.95
C VAL A 41 -3.13 -4.62 -1.98
N ARG A 42 -2.94 -5.85 -2.48
CA ARG A 42 -2.50 -6.98 -1.65
C ARG A 42 -1.08 -6.75 -1.12
N TYR A 43 -0.17 -6.28 -1.98
CA TYR A 43 1.18 -5.95 -1.57
C TYR A 43 1.20 -4.83 -0.53
N ALA A 44 0.45 -3.76 -0.74
CA ALA A 44 0.32 -2.67 0.21
C ALA A 44 -0.18 -3.14 1.58
N ALA A 45 -1.18 -4.02 1.60
CA ALA A 45 -1.73 -4.58 2.82
C ALA A 45 -0.69 -5.32 3.69
N PHE A 46 0.33 -5.95 3.10
CA PHE A 46 1.38 -6.63 3.87
C PHE A 46 2.25 -5.67 4.67
N TYR A 47 2.29 -4.39 4.28
CA TYR A 47 3.09 -3.37 4.95
C TYR A 47 2.26 -2.51 5.90
N LEU A 48 0.98 -2.84 6.14
CA LEU A 48 0.15 -2.15 7.12
C LEU A 48 0.30 -2.82 8.48
N ASP A 49 0.48 -2.03 9.53
CA ASP A 49 0.52 -2.51 10.91
C ASP A 49 -0.21 -1.56 11.86
N GLY A 50 -0.43 -1.99 13.10
CA GLY A 50 -1.11 -1.21 14.13
C GLY A 50 -2.48 -0.71 13.68
N GLU A 51 -2.73 0.58 13.84
CA GLU A 51 -4.00 1.23 13.49
C GLU A 51 -4.34 1.08 11.99
N ALA A 52 -3.33 1.15 11.11
CA ALA A 52 -3.52 1.02 9.67
C ALA A 52 -4.00 -0.39 9.29
N ASN A 53 -3.46 -1.44 9.93
CA ASN A 53 -3.93 -2.81 9.67
C ASN A 53 -5.37 -3.03 10.17
N VAL A 54 -5.71 -2.49 11.35
CA VAL A 54 -7.09 -2.55 11.87
C VAL A 54 -8.07 -1.88 10.91
N TRP A 55 -7.73 -0.69 10.40
CA TRP A 55 -8.52 0.01 9.39
C TRP A 55 -8.67 -0.80 8.10
N TRP A 56 -7.58 -1.40 7.60
CA TRP A 56 -7.61 -2.21 6.39
C TRP A 56 -8.56 -3.41 6.49
N GLN A 57 -8.58 -4.09 7.65
CA GLN A 57 -9.49 -5.21 7.90
C GLN A 57 -10.96 -4.75 7.85
N TRP A 58 -11.26 -3.59 8.42
CA TRP A 58 -12.60 -3.00 8.36
C TRP A 58 -13.00 -2.63 6.92
N LEU A 59 -12.13 -1.92 6.19
CA LEU A 59 -12.38 -1.50 4.81
C LEU A 59 -12.61 -2.71 3.90
N SER A 60 -11.74 -3.72 4.00
CA SER A 60 -11.84 -4.98 3.25
C SER A 60 -13.17 -5.69 3.51
N ARG A 61 -13.65 -5.69 4.76
CA ARG A 61 -14.93 -6.31 5.13
C ARG A 61 -16.11 -5.56 4.49
N ILE A 62 -16.03 -4.24 4.39
CA ILE A 62 -17.07 -3.42 3.75
C ILE A 62 -17.17 -3.70 2.25
N TYR A 63 -16.04 -3.65 1.52
CA TYR A 63 -16.03 -3.92 0.08
C TYR A 63 -16.53 -5.35 -0.23
N ARG A 64 -16.11 -6.33 0.58
CA ARG A 64 -16.59 -7.71 0.46
C ARG A 64 -18.10 -7.83 0.64
N ARG A 65 -18.68 -7.14 1.64
CA ARG A 65 -20.14 -7.14 1.86
C ARG A 65 -20.92 -6.52 0.70
N ARG A 66 -20.31 -5.58 -0.02
CA ARG A 66 -20.88 -4.95 -1.22
C ARG A 66 -20.59 -5.72 -2.50
N GLN A 67 -19.88 -6.85 -2.43
CA GLN A 67 -19.41 -7.61 -3.59
C GLN A 67 -18.58 -6.75 -4.56
N GLN A 68 -17.85 -5.78 -4.03
CA GLN A 68 -16.98 -4.88 -4.79
C GLN A 68 -15.51 -5.26 -4.61
N VAL A 69 -14.73 -5.08 -5.67
CA VAL A 69 -13.27 -5.16 -5.62
C VAL A 69 -12.73 -3.78 -5.30
N ILE A 70 -11.82 -3.69 -4.33
CA ILE A 70 -11.11 -2.44 -4.04
C ILE A 70 -10.01 -2.24 -5.09
N THR A 71 -10.12 -1.19 -5.87
CA THR A 71 -9.07 -0.82 -6.83
C THR A 71 -7.92 -0.12 -6.12
N TRP A 72 -6.77 0.01 -6.78
CA TRP A 72 -5.66 0.79 -6.23
C TRP A 72 -6.06 2.26 -5.98
N ALA A 73 -6.79 2.87 -6.91
CA ALA A 73 -7.28 4.24 -6.76
C ALA A 73 -8.25 4.40 -5.59
N ASP A 74 -9.11 3.40 -5.36
CA ASP A 74 -9.97 3.37 -4.16
C ASP A 74 -9.12 3.28 -2.89
N PHE A 75 -8.13 2.39 -2.87
CA PHE A 75 -7.24 2.23 -1.72
C PHE A 75 -6.49 3.53 -1.38
N GLU A 76 -5.89 4.21 -2.36
CA GLU A 76 -5.21 5.50 -2.17
C GLU A 76 -6.15 6.54 -1.58
N ARG A 77 -7.35 6.70 -2.17
CA ARG A 77 -8.36 7.65 -1.71
C ARG A 77 -8.78 7.39 -0.27
N GLU A 78 -9.10 6.13 0.06
CA GLU A 78 -9.55 5.75 1.41
C GLU A 78 -8.43 5.90 2.43
N LEU A 79 -7.18 5.57 2.06
CA LEU A 79 -6.01 5.72 2.93
C LEU A 79 -5.74 7.19 3.24
N LEU A 80 -5.74 8.05 2.22
CA LEU A 80 -5.59 9.50 2.39
C LEU A 80 -6.77 10.10 3.16
N THR A 81 -7.99 9.60 2.96
CA THR A 81 -9.16 10.05 3.73
C THR A 81 -9.03 9.69 5.22
N ARG A 82 -8.42 8.54 5.54
CA ARG A 82 -8.30 8.06 6.92
C ARG A 82 -7.11 8.63 7.70
N PHE A 83 -5.99 8.82 7.02
CA PHE A 83 -4.69 9.14 7.62
C PHE A 83 -4.08 10.43 7.08
N GLY A 84 -4.67 11.04 6.05
CA GLY A 84 -4.28 12.36 5.56
C GLY A 84 -4.69 13.42 6.56
N THR A 85 -3.80 14.38 6.77
CA THR A 85 -4.07 15.63 7.50
C THR A 85 -4.73 16.67 6.60
#